data_AF-A0A089JZC0-F1
#
_entry.id   AF-A0A089JZC0-F1
#
_cell.length_a   1.000
_cell.length_b   1.000
_cell.length_c   1.000
_cell.angle_alpha   90.00
_cell.angle_beta   90.00
_cell.angle_gamma   90.00
#
_symmetry.space_group_name_H-M   'P 1'
#
loop_
_entity.id
_entity.type
_entity.pdbx_description
1 polymer ?
#
loop_
_entity_poly.entity_id
_entity_poly.type
_entity_poly.pdbx_seq_one_letter_code
_entity_poly.pdbx_strand_id
1 'polypeptide(L)'
;MAEIQTAKTYYLGIHPYMLDPVSLEFSSFGVLWYEEGKQRYVVGYGFGTDQIETLFHFCRSSAYFTCSNEQVLYNIYTSIRVKQQERDWQTRKRLAFWTAFKEPWKSMPCGWYVLRSRDNFPLHLSVVRKTKYSIWLEHAAVCENEAQLTGYLARVKQTHHLTSIVPMELQEGSIHE
;
A
#
# COMPACT_ATOMS: atom_id res chain seq x y z
N MET A 1 -10.79 41.60 6.38
CA MET A 1 -10.91 40.88 7.67
C MET A 1 -9.86 39.79 7.64
N ALA A 2 -8.79 39.93 8.43
CA ALA A 2 -7.78 38.88 8.53
C ALA A 2 -8.40 37.71 9.31
N GLU A 3 -8.44 36.53 8.70
CA GLU A 3 -8.74 35.30 9.43
C GLU A 3 -7.70 35.17 10.54
N ILE A 4 -8.15 35.19 11.79
CA ILE A 4 -7.35 34.74 12.91
C ILE A 4 -7.10 33.27 12.65
N GLN A 5 -5.93 32.91 12.12
CA GLN A 5 -5.46 31.53 12.12
C GLN A 5 -5.41 31.10 13.58
N THR A 6 -6.45 30.39 14.04
CA THR A 6 -6.43 29.68 15.30
C THR A 6 -5.25 28.73 15.24
N ALA A 7 -4.34 28.87 16.21
CA ALA A 7 -3.16 28.00 16.30
C ALA A 7 -3.65 26.55 16.38
N LYS A 8 -3.32 25.75 15.35
CA LYS A 8 -3.67 24.34 15.31
C LYS A 8 -2.82 23.58 16.32
N THR A 9 -3.46 22.77 17.16
CA THR A 9 -2.76 21.84 18.03
C THR A 9 -2.39 20.58 17.25
N TYR A 10 -1.10 20.36 17.07
CA TYR A 10 -0.58 19.16 16.43
C TYR A 10 -0.29 18.07 17.45
N TYR A 11 -0.42 16.82 17.02
CA TYR A 11 -0.11 15.63 17.78
C TYR A 11 0.84 14.76 16.97
N LEU A 12 1.91 14.31 17.63
CA LEU A 12 2.88 13.38 17.07
C LEU A 12 2.83 12.10 17.90
N GLY A 13 2.72 10.95 17.25
CA GLY A 13 2.77 9.67 17.93
C GLY A 13 3.48 8.61 17.12
N ILE A 14 4.01 7.62 17.85
CA ILE A 14 4.81 6.53 17.31
C ILE A 14 4.25 5.23 17.85
N HIS A 15 3.94 4.29 16.97
CA HIS A 15 3.51 2.95 17.32
C HIS A 15 4.51 1.92 16.79
N PRO A 16 5.06 1.03 17.62
CA PRO A 16 6.00 0.01 17.16
C PRO A 16 5.27 -1.10 16.38
N TYR A 17 6.04 -1.90 15.65
CA TYR A 17 5.61 -3.18 15.07
C TYR A 17 4.36 -3.08 14.18
N MET A 18 4.36 -2.10 13.29
CA MET A 18 3.35 -1.93 12.25
C MET A 18 3.93 -2.34 10.90
N LEU A 19 3.13 -3.00 10.06
CA LEU A 19 3.57 -3.40 8.73
C LEU A 19 3.77 -2.18 7.85
N ASP A 20 5.00 -2.01 7.35
CA ASP A 20 5.27 -1.10 6.25
C ASP A 20 4.84 -1.76 4.93
N PRO A 21 3.86 -1.21 4.20
CA PRO A 21 3.46 -1.73 2.89
C PRO A 21 4.61 -1.90 1.91
N VAL A 22 5.60 -1.01 1.94
CA VAL A 22 6.59 -0.92 0.87
C VAL A 22 7.65 -2.00 1.04
N SER A 23 8.30 -2.02 2.20
CA SER A 23 9.31 -3.04 2.54
C SER A 23 8.71 -4.40 2.86
N LEU A 24 7.42 -4.44 3.23
CA LEU A 24 6.74 -5.60 3.78
C LEU A 24 7.38 -6.12 5.09
N GLU A 25 8.02 -5.22 5.84
CA GLU A 25 8.62 -5.51 7.15
C GLU A 25 7.87 -4.78 8.26
N PHE A 26 7.94 -5.32 9.48
CA PHE A 26 7.37 -4.65 10.65
C PHE A 26 8.35 -3.61 11.18
N SER A 27 7.89 -2.36 11.28
CA SER A 27 8.71 -1.25 11.77
C SER A 27 7.91 -0.29 12.65
N SER A 28 8.57 0.74 13.16
CA SER A 28 7.90 1.82 13.86
C SER A 28 7.12 2.69 12.89
N PHE A 29 5.83 2.89 13.16
CA PHE A 29 4.96 3.80 12.45
C PHE A 29 4.87 5.12 13.20
N GLY A 30 5.31 6.21 12.57
CA GLY A 30 5.14 7.58 13.05
C GLY A 30 4.02 8.29 12.32
N VAL A 31 3.25 9.12 13.02
CA VAL A 31 2.21 9.94 12.42
C VAL A 31 2.07 11.28 13.12
N LEU A 32 1.90 12.32 12.29
CA LEU A 32 1.60 13.69 12.68
C LEU A 32 0.18 14.03 12.23
N TRP A 33 -0.64 14.53 13.14
CA TRP A 33 -2.01 14.95 12.83
C TRP A 33 -2.42 16.17 13.65
N TYR A 34 -3.54 16.77 13.29
CA TYR A 34 -4.26 17.72 14.15
C TYR A 34 -5.74 17.34 14.22
N GLU A 35 -6.44 17.92 15.17
CA GLU A 35 -7.88 17.73 15.33
C GLU A 35 -8.61 19.06 15.15
N GLU A 36 -9.70 19.04 14.41
CA GLU A 36 -10.56 20.19 14.17
C GLU A 36 -12.02 19.74 14.27
N GLY A 37 -12.73 20.27 15.27
CA GLY A 37 -14.03 19.76 15.67
C GLY A 37 -13.95 18.30 16.13
N LYS A 38 -14.70 17.40 15.47
CA LYS A 38 -14.69 15.95 15.74
C LYS A 38 -13.89 15.15 14.71
N GLN A 39 -13.11 15.83 13.86
CA GLN A 39 -12.37 15.22 12.76
C GLN A 39 -10.87 15.28 12.99
N ARG A 40 -10.18 14.23 12.53
CA ARG A 40 -8.73 14.09 12.59
C ARG A 40 -8.14 14.23 11.20
N TYR A 41 -7.11 15.05 11.10
CA TYR A 41 -6.43 15.36 9.85
C TYR A 41 -4.97 14.94 9.92
N VAL A 42 -4.62 13.89 9.18
CA VAL A 42 -3.23 13.40 9.08
C VAL A 42 -2.45 14.34 8.17
N VAL A 43 -1.38 14.92 8.69
CA VAL A 43 -0.47 15.82 7.97
C VAL A 43 0.62 15.03 7.27
N GLY A 44 1.18 14.03 7.98
CA GLY A 44 2.23 13.18 7.48
C GLY A 44 2.34 11.92 8.31
N TYR A 45 2.80 10.84 7.70
CA TYR A 45 3.11 9.59 8.38
C TYR A 45 4.29 8.92 7.71
N GLY A 46 4.93 8.00 8.41
CA GLY A 46 6.10 7.30 7.90
C GLY A 46 6.43 6.06 8.70
N PHE A 47 7.25 5.22 8.10
CA PHE A 47 7.73 3.97 8.68
C PHE A 47 9.24 4.02 8.85
N GLY A 48 9.74 3.46 9.94
CA GLY A 48 11.17 3.45 10.27
C GLY A 48 11.71 4.79 10.78
N THR A 49 12.95 4.76 11.22
CA THR A 49 13.61 5.86 11.94
C THR A 49 13.70 7.14 11.09
N ASP A 50 14.17 7.04 9.84
CA ASP A 50 14.43 8.20 8.98
C ASP A 50 13.16 9.03 8.70
N GLN A 51 12.04 8.35 8.46
CA GLN A 51 10.76 9.02 8.22
C GLN A 51 10.20 9.63 9.50
N ILE A 52 10.38 8.95 10.63
CA ILE A 52 10.01 9.49 11.95
C ILE A 52 10.82 10.75 12.27
N GLU A 53 12.13 10.75 12.00
CA GLU A 53 12.98 11.94 12.14
C GLU A 53 12.51 13.09 11.26
N THR A 54 12.10 12.81 10.03
CA THR A 54 11.51 13.81 9.12
C THR A 54 10.25 14.43 9.72
N LEU A 55 9.37 13.63 10.33
CA LEU A 55 8.19 14.14 11.04
C LEU A 55 8.57 15.02 12.24
N PHE A 56 9.58 14.62 13.02
CA PHE A 56 10.10 15.44 14.12
C PHE A 56 10.64 16.78 13.62
N HIS A 57 11.40 16.79 12.52
CA HIS A 57 11.93 18.03 11.92
C HIS A 57 10.81 19.00 11.52
N PHE A 58 9.74 18.49 10.92
CA PHE A 58 8.56 19.31 10.59
C PHE A 58 7.88 19.88 11.85
N CYS A 59 7.85 19.11 12.94
CA CYS A 59 7.25 19.54 14.19
C CYS A 59 8.05 20.65 14.90
N ARG A 60 9.34 20.85 14.60
CA ARG A 60 10.16 21.88 15.27
C ARG A 60 9.67 23.31 15.05
N SER A 61 8.89 23.56 13.99
CA SER A 61 8.31 24.88 13.70
C SER A 61 6.91 25.11 14.29
N SER A 62 6.35 24.16 15.05
CA SER A 62 4.98 24.26 15.58
C SER A 62 4.86 23.65 16.97
N ALA A 63 3.95 24.14 17.80
CA ALA A 63 3.64 23.49 19.06
C ALA A 63 2.96 22.13 18.78
N TYR A 64 3.52 21.05 19.32
CA TYR A 64 2.96 19.71 19.20
C TYR A 64 2.94 18.99 20.54
N PHE A 65 1.99 18.08 20.71
CA PHE A 65 1.93 17.17 21.83
C PHE A 65 2.31 15.75 21.39
N THR A 66 3.11 15.07 22.21
CA THR A 66 3.36 13.65 22.01
C THR A 66 2.14 12.84 22.47
N CYS A 67 1.66 11.94 21.63
CA CYS A 67 0.56 11.03 21.95
C CYS A 67 1.08 9.58 21.95
N SER A 68 0.91 8.90 23.07
CA SER A 68 1.27 7.48 23.28
C SER A 68 0.06 6.56 23.34
N ASN A 69 -1.15 7.06 23.02
CA ASN A 69 -2.35 6.24 23.05
C ASN A 69 -2.34 5.24 21.87
N GLU A 70 -2.02 3.99 22.17
CA GLU A 70 -1.90 2.91 21.18
C GLU A 70 -3.17 2.72 20.35
N GLN A 71 -4.35 2.77 20.97
CA GLN A 71 -5.62 2.61 20.26
C GLN A 71 -5.83 3.72 19.22
N VAL A 72 -5.51 4.97 19.57
CA VAL A 72 -5.62 6.10 18.64
C VAL A 72 -4.67 5.91 17.46
N LEU A 73 -3.42 5.54 17.73
CA LEU A 73 -2.40 5.35 16.69
C LEU A 73 -2.74 4.16 15.78
N TYR A 74 -3.19 3.05 16.35
CA TYR A 74 -3.64 1.88 15.59
C TYR A 74 -4.85 2.21 14.71
N ASN A 75 -5.80 3.00 15.22
CA ASN A 75 -6.95 3.45 14.43
C ASN A 75 -6.52 4.34 13.25
N ILE A 76 -5.55 5.24 13.47
CA ILE A 76 -4.98 6.09 12.40
C ILE A 76 -4.29 5.22 11.35
N TYR A 77 -3.40 4.31 11.77
CA TYR A 77 -2.73 3.34 10.89
C TYR A 77 -3.76 2.57 10.05
N THR A 78 -4.76 1.97 10.70
CA THR A 78 -5.82 1.18 10.03
C THR A 78 -6.57 2.02 9.01
N SER A 79 -6.92 3.27 9.33
CA SER A 79 -7.61 4.17 8.40
C SER A 79 -6.77 4.50 7.15
N ILE A 80 -5.45 4.60 7.30
CA ILE A 80 -4.51 4.79 6.20
C ILE A 80 -4.44 3.53 5.36
N ARG A 81 -4.30 2.36 5.99
CA ARG A 81 -4.23 1.05 5.31
C ARG A 81 -5.48 0.77 4.48
N VAL A 82 -6.67 1.03 5.01
CA VAL A 82 -7.93 0.88 4.26
C VAL A 82 -7.94 1.76 3.00
N LYS A 83 -7.49 3.02 3.11
CA LYS A 83 -7.40 3.92 1.95
C LYS A 83 -6.34 3.48 0.94
N GLN A 84 -5.21 2.96 1.42
CA GLN A 84 -4.17 2.40 0.54
C GLN A 84 -4.69 1.19 -0.21
N GLN A 85 -5.31 0.22 0.48
CA GLN A 85 -5.87 -0.99 -0.14
C GLN A 85 -6.94 -0.65 -1.20
N GLU A 86 -7.78 0.35 -0.96
CA GLU A 86 -8.76 0.78 -1.96
C GLU A 86 -8.09 1.45 -3.17
N ARG A 87 -7.03 2.24 -2.97
CA ARG A 87 -6.24 2.79 -4.08
C ARG A 87 -5.52 1.71 -4.88
N ASP A 88 -4.94 0.72 -4.20
CA ASP A 88 -4.25 -0.40 -4.83
C ASP A 88 -5.24 -1.26 -5.63
N TRP A 89 -6.46 -1.44 -5.10
CA TRP A 89 -7.57 -2.08 -5.82
C TRP A 89 -7.95 -1.32 -7.09
N GLN A 90 -8.02 0.01 -7.01
CA GLN A 90 -8.38 0.86 -8.16
C GLN A 90 -7.22 1.08 -9.14
N THR A 91 -6.00 0.65 -8.79
CA THR A 91 -4.81 0.86 -9.61
C THR A 91 -4.87 0.02 -10.87
N ARG A 92 -5.22 0.67 -11.98
CA ARG A 92 -5.18 0.08 -13.31
C ARG A 92 -4.12 0.76 -14.17
N LYS A 93 -3.11 0.01 -14.59
CA LYS A 93 -2.00 0.54 -15.38
C LYS A 93 -1.65 -0.40 -16.53
N ARG A 94 -1.62 0.15 -17.75
CA ARG A 94 -1.01 -0.54 -18.89
C ARG A 94 0.51 -0.46 -18.76
N LEU A 95 1.19 -1.61 -18.82
CA LEU A 95 2.65 -1.64 -18.90
C LEU A 95 3.11 -1.12 -20.27
N ALA A 96 4.40 -0.79 -20.38
CA ALA A 96 4.97 -0.36 -21.66
C ALA A 96 4.67 -1.41 -22.74
N PHE A 97 4.31 -0.97 -23.94
CA PHE A 97 3.86 -1.85 -25.03
C PHE A 97 4.86 -2.99 -25.31
N TRP A 98 6.16 -2.66 -25.33
CA TRP A 98 7.24 -3.61 -25.55
C TRP A 98 7.29 -4.76 -24.53
N THR A 99 6.73 -4.57 -23.33
CA THR A 99 6.66 -5.61 -22.27
C THR A 99 5.91 -6.84 -22.75
N ALA A 100 4.88 -6.70 -23.59
CA ALA A 100 4.10 -7.82 -24.11
C ALA A 100 4.91 -8.77 -25.01
N PHE A 101 6.04 -8.30 -25.54
CA PHE A 101 6.90 -9.03 -26.46
C PHE A 101 8.24 -9.44 -25.84
N LYS A 102 8.44 -9.15 -24.54
CA LYS A 102 9.58 -9.63 -23.75
C LYS A 102 9.19 -10.87 -22.96
N GLU A 103 10.15 -11.75 -22.68
CA GLU A 103 9.93 -12.82 -21.70
C GLU A 103 9.64 -12.23 -20.31
N PRO A 104 8.90 -12.94 -19.45
CA PRO A 104 8.19 -14.20 -19.73
C PRO A 104 6.89 -14.00 -20.54
N TRP A 105 6.43 -12.76 -20.73
CA TRP A 105 5.14 -12.49 -21.35
C TRP A 105 5.03 -12.95 -22.79
N LYS A 106 6.11 -12.89 -23.57
CA LYS A 106 6.09 -13.33 -24.96
C LYS A 106 5.61 -14.77 -25.11
N SER A 107 6.06 -15.67 -24.23
CA SER A 107 5.76 -17.11 -24.26
C SER A 107 4.45 -17.48 -23.58
N MET A 108 3.92 -16.63 -22.70
CA MET A 108 2.68 -16.92 -21.96
C MET A 108 1.40 -16.76 -22.82
N PRO A 109 0.39 -17.62 -22.67
CA PRO A 109 -0.89 -17.45 -23.36
C PRO A 109 -1.65 -16.20 -22.90
N CYS A 110 -2.59 -15.70 -23.69
CA CYS A 110 -3.45 -14.60 -23.23
C CYS A 110 -4.33 -15.09 -22.07
N GLY A 111 -4.53 -14.24 -21.06
CA GLY A 111 -5.25 -14.65 -19.85
C GLY A 111 -5.01 -13.75 -18.66
N TRP A 112 -5.45 -14.24 -17.50
CA TRP A 112 -5.30 -13.57 -16.21
C TRP A 112 -4.25 -14.28 -15.37
N TYR A 113 -3.37 -13.48 -14.78
CA TYR A 113 -2.21 -13.94 -14.03
C TYR A 113 -2.16 -13.28 -12.66
N VAL A 114 -1.64 -14.02 -11.69
CA VAL A 114 -1.38 -13.54 -10.34
C VAL A 114 0.10 -13.65 -10.07
N LEU A 115 0.73 -12.53 -9.75
CA LEU A 115 2.13 -12.46 -9.37
C LEU A 115 2.20 -12.18 -7.87
N ARG A 116 3.06 -12.92 -7.18
CA ARG A 116 3.41 -12.69 -5.79
C ARG A 116 4.85 -12.18 -5.74
N SER A 117 5.14 -11.24 -4.86
CA SER A 117 6.52 -10.76 -4.68
C SER A 117 7.43 -11.75 -3.95
N ARG A 118 6.84 -12.64 -3.15
CA ARG A 118 7.52 -13.69 -2.39
C ARG A 118 6.51 -14.77 -1.98
N ASP A 119 7.01 -15.93 -1.55
CA ASP A 119 6.18 -17.08 -1.16
C ASP A 119 5.60 -16.96 0.26
N ASN A 120 6.25 -16.16 1.11
CA ASN A 120 5.86 -15.97 2.50
C ASN A 120 5.08 -14.67 2.71
N PHE A 121 4.20 -14.66 3.70
CA PHE A 121 3.49 -13.45 4.11
C PHE A 121 4.36 -12.57 5.04
N PRO A 122 4.15 -11.25 5.03
CA PRO A 122 3.26 -10.48 4.14
C PRO A 122 3.80 -10.41 2.71
N LEU A 123 2.98 -10.21 1.68
CA LEU A 123 3.43 -10.16 0.28
C LEU A 123 2.70 -9.10 -0.53
N HIS A 124 3.34 -8.63 -1.60
CA HIS A 124 2.68 -7.89 -2.67
C HIS A 124 2.04 -8.87 -3.65
N LEU A 125 0.80 -8.59 -3.98
CA LEU A 125 0.01 -9.32 -4.97
C LEU A 125 -0.29 -8.39 -6.14
N SER A 126 -0.05 -8.87 -7.35
CA SER A 126 -0.43 -8.17 -8.58
C SER A 126 -1.30 -9.08 -9.44
N VAL A 127 -2.46 -8.58 -9.83
CA VAL A 127 -3.34 -9.24 -10.80
C VAL A 127 -3.14 -8.59 -12.15
N VAL A 128 -2.70 -9.39 -13.11
CA VAL A 128 -2.31 -8.95 -14.43
C VAL A 128 -3.19 -9.58 -15.49
N ARG A 129 -3.73 -8.75 -16.38
CA ARG A 129 -4.41 -9.22 -17.59
C ARG A 129 -3.48 -9.09 -18.79
N LYS A 130 -3.22 -10.22 -19.42
CA LYS A 130 -2.44 -10.30 -20.65
C LYS A 130 -3.35 -10.47 -21.86
N THR A 131 -3.08 -9.66 -22.87
CA THR A 131 -3.65 -9.78 -24.22
C THR A 131 -2.53 -10.01 -25.23
N LYS A 132 -2.87 -10.14 -26.52
CA LYS A 132 -1.88 -10.38 -27.58
C LYS A 132 -0.80 -9.27 -27.66
N TYR A 133 -1.17 -8.03 -27.37
CA TYR A 133 -0.31 -6.86 -27.60
C TYR A 133 -0.20 -5.93 -26.39
N SER A 134 -0.75 -6.32 -25.24
CA SER A 134 -0.69 -5.48 -24.04
C SER A 134 -0.79 -6.29 -22.76
N ILE A 135 -0.16 -5.75 -21.74
CA ILE A 135 -0.20 -6.26 -20.36
C ILE A 135 -0.76 -5.15 -19.48
N TRP A 136 -1.76 -5.49 -18.69
CA TRP A 136 -2.41 -4.58 -17.76
C TRP A 136 -2.21 -5.08 -16.35
N LEU A 137 -1.61 -4.26 -15.49
CA LEU A 137 -1.81 -4.40 -14.06
C LEU A 137 -3.23 -3.91 -13.79
N GLU A 138 -4.12 -4.84 -13.46
CA GLU A 138 -5.54 -4.55 -13.24
C GLU A 138 -5.81 -4.24 -11.77
N HIS A 139 -5.16 -4.96 -10.85
CA HIS A 139 -5.26 -4.71 -9.43
C HIS A 139 -3.96 -5.05 -8.68
N ALA A 140 -3.73 -4.38 -7.55
CA ALA A 140 -2.66 -4.69 -6.62
C ALA A 140 -3.17 -4.79 -5.17
N ALA A 141 -2.42 -5.48 -4.32
CA ALA A 141 -2.66 -5.53 -2.88
C ALA A 141 -1.42 -5.91 -2.09
N VAL A 142 -1.42 -5.55 -0.80
CA VAL A 142 -0.57 -6.17 0.22
C VAL A 142 -1.41 -7.18 0.99
N CYS A 143 -1.00 -8.44 1.00
CA CYS A 143 -1.64 -9.51 1.76
C CYS A 143 -0.76 -9.88 2.96
N GLU A 144 -1.31 -9.85 4.16
CA GLU A 144 -0.61 -10.15 5.41
C GLU A 144 -0.74 -11.61 5.83
N ASN A 145 -1.67 -12.34 5.22
CA ASN A 145 -1.90 -13.76 5.46
C ASN A 145 -2.70 -14.39 4.30
N GLU A 146 -2.82 -15.72 4.36
CA GLU A 146 -3.51 -16.54 3.35
C GLU A 146 -5.00 -16.20 3.22
N ALA A 147 -5.67 -15.84 4.32
CA ALA A 147 -7.08 -15.49 4.29
C ALA A 147 -7.33 -14.20 3.50
N GLN A 148 -6.47 -13.18 3.68
CA GLN A 148 -6.54 -11.94 2.91
C GLN A 148 -6.25 -12.19 1.43
N LEU A 149 -5.26 -13.01 1.11
CA LEU A 149 -4.94 -13.41 -0.27
C LEU A 149 -6.12 -14.11 -0.94
N THR A 150 -6.68 -15.13 -0.28
CA THR A 150 -7.81 -15.90 -0.79
C THR A 150 -9.04 -15.02 -0.99
N GLY A 151 -9.36 -14.16 -0.01
CA GLY A 151 -10.47 -13.21 -0.11
C GLY A 151 -10.29 -12.21 -1.25
N TYR A 152 -9.08 -11.71 -1.45
CA TYR A 152 -8.77 -10.80 -2.54
C TYR A 152 -8.94 -11.48 -3.91
N LEU A 153 -8.40 -12.69 -4.09
CA LEU A 153 -8.54 -13.44 -5.34
C LEU A 153 -10.00 -13.80 -5.63
N ALA A 154 -10.80 -14.09 -4.61
CA ALA A 154 -12.24 -14.30 -4.76
C ALA A 154 -12.94 -13.02 -5.27
N ARG A 155 -12.61 -11.85 -4.68
CA ARG A 155 -13.12 -10.55 -5.14
C ARG A 155 -12.75 -10.29 -6.60
N VAL A 156 -11.51 -10.59 -7.02
CA VAL A 156 -11.05 -10.44 -8.41
C VAL A 156 -11.84 -11.33 -9.36
N LYS A 157 -11.99 -12.62 -9.02
CA LYS A 157 -12.77 -13.56 -9.83
C LYS A 157 -14.21 -13.12 -10.01
N GLN A 158 -14.84 -12.66 -8.93
CA GLN A 158 -16.20 -12.12 -8.99
C GLN A 158 -16.26 -10.86 -9.87
N THR A 159 -15.33 -9.92 -9.68
CA THR A 159 -15.31 -8.63 -10.40
C THR A 159 -15.15 -8.81 -11.91
N HIS A 160 -14.31 -9.75 -12.34
CA HIS A 160 -14.01 -9.98 -13.76
C HIS A 160 -14.67 -11.21 -14.36
N HIS A 161 -15.61 -11.84 -13.62
CA HIS A 161 -16.30 -13.07 -14.02
C HIS A 161 -15.36 -14.20 -14.44
N LEU A 162 -14.31 -14.43 -13.67
CA LEU A 162 -13.26 -15.41 -13.97
C LEU A 162 -13.53 -16.75 -13.28
N THR A 163 -13.40 -17.84 -14.02
CA THR A 163 -13.41 -19.20 -13.46
C THR A 163 -12.07 -19.54 -12.80
N SER A 164 -10.95 -19.09 -13.40
CA SER A 164 -9.60 -19.32 -12.91
C SER A 164 -8.69 -18.11 -13.15
N ILE A 165 -7.63 -18.03 -12.35
CA ILE A 165 -6.52 -17.10 -12.52
C ILE A 165 -5.24 -17.91 -12.36
N VAL A 166 -4.29 -17.72 -13.27
CA VAL A 166 -3.08 -18.54 -13.32
C VAL A 166 -2.03 -17.95 -12.36
N PRO A 167 -1.55 -18.70 -11.35
CA PRO A 167 -0.42 -18.25 -10.55
C PRO A 167 0.83 -18.18 -11.43
N MET A 168 1.58 -17.11 -11.30
CA MET A 168 2.83 -16.90 -12.02
C MET A 168 3.97 -16.96 -11.01
N GLU A 169 4.76 -18.01 -11.09
CA GLU A 169 6.01 -18.12 -10.36
C GLU A 169 7.05 -17.27 -11.09
N LEU A 170 7.47 -16.17 -10.46
CA LEU A 170 8.64 -15.46 -10.90
C LEU A 170 9.84 -16.29 -10.44
N GLN A 171 10.56 -16.91 -11.38
CA GLN A 171 11.89 -17.44 -11.05
C GLN A 171 12.74 -16.25 -10.60
N GLU A 172 13.22 -16.28 -9.35
CA GLU A 172 14.17 -15.31 -8.81
C GLU A 172 15.39 -15.25 -9.74
N GLY A 173 15.47 -14.21 -10.58
CA GLY A 173 16.61 -14.07 -11.51
C GLY A 173 16.48 -13.12 -12.69
N SER A 174 15.30 -12.58 -13.05
CA SER A 174 15.18 -11.72 -14.24
C SER A 174 14.67 -10.30 -13.98
N ILE A 175 15.09 -9.67 -12.88
CA ILE A 175 14.93 -8.22 -12.68
C ILE A 175 16.30 -7.55 -12.71
N HIS A 176 17.05 -7.78 -13.78
CA HIS A 176 18.13 -6.88 -14.21
C HIS A 176 18.15 -6.87 -15.73
N GLU A 177 17.50 -5.85 -16.31
CA GLU A 177 17.86 -5.19 -17.57
C GLU A 177 17.03 -3.92 -17.78
#